data_AF-A0A3D0URR1-F1
#
_entry.id   AF-A0A3D0URR1-F1
#
_cell.length_a   1.000
_cell.length_b   1.000
_cell.length_c   1.000
_cell.angle_alpha   90.00
_cell.angle_beta   90.00
_cell.angle_gamma   90.00
#
_symmetry.space_group_name_H-M   'P 1'
#
loop_
_entity.id
_entity.type
_entity.pdbx_description
1 polymer ?
#
loop_
_entity_poly.entity_id
_entity_poly.type
_entity_poly.pdbx_seq_one_letter_code
_entity_poly.pdbx_strand_id
1 'polypeptide(L)'
;MEKNKVFIKAPSQVEIEQKLSTLLPEKELPLTPFSAKKKDGKKLYELARSGHVLTETRVMKTLDTKLLSYTFPTIQLSLHVGSGTYIRSIGYWLGKEL
;
A
#
# COMPACT_ATOMS: atom_id res chain seq x y z
N MET A 1 9.51 -30.26 -8.12
CA MET A 1 9.32 -28.88 -8.61
C MET A 1 10.21 -27.96 -7.78
N GLU A 2 11.34 -27.55 -8.35
CA GLU A 2 12.23 -26.58 -7.72
C GLU A 2 11.49 -25.25 -7.55
N LYS A 3 11.44 -24.74 -6.32
CA LYS A 3 10.93 -23.40 -6.05
C LYS A 3 11.94 -22.42 -6.65
N ASN A 4 11.57 -21.75 -7.75
CA ASN A 4 12.32 -20.63 -8.31
C ASN A 4 12.65 -19.65 -7.18
N LYS A 5 13.92 -19.61 -6.77
CA LYS A 5 14.43 -18.74 -5.73
C LYS A 5 14.59 -17.36 -6.38
N VAL A 6 13.52 -16.58 -6.41
CA VAL A 6 13.58 -15.20 -6.90
C VAL A 6 14.42 -14.41 -5.90
N PHE A 7 15.62 -14.02 -6.31
CA PHE A 7 16.44 -13.11 -5.53
C PHE A 7 15.87 -11.70 -5.68
N ILE A 8 15.08 -11.27 -4.69
CA ILE A 8 14.58 -9.90 -4.62
C ILE A 8 15.67 -9.06 -3.96
N LYS A 9 16.20 -8.07 -4.69
CA LYS A 9 17.13 -7.09 -4.13
C LYS A 9 16.40 -6.26 -3.09
N ALA A 10 16.91 -6.22 -1.87
CA ALA A 10 16.36 -5.36 -0.84
C ALA A 10 16.56 -3.88 -1.21
N PRO A 11 15.51 -3.04 -1.21
CA PRO A 11 15.67 -1.60 -1.39
C PRO A 11 16.48 -1.02 -0.23
N SER A 12 17.20 0.07 -0.46
CA SER A 12 17.87 0.83 0.58
C SER A 12 16.88 1.67 1.38
N GLN A 13 17.27 2.06 2.59
CA GLN A 13 16.50 2.99 3.41
C GLN A 13 16.25 4.33 2.68
N VAL A 14 17.25 4.83 1.95
CA VAL A 14 17.15 6.08 1.18
C VAL A 14 16.08 5.97 0.10
N GLU A 15 16.01 4.85 -0.62
CA GLU A 15 14.97 4.61 -1.64
C GLU A 15 13.57 4.60 -1.01
N ILE A 16 13.41 3.98 0.16
CA ILE A 16 12.13 3.96 0.89
C ILE A 16 11.72 5.38 1.29
N GLU A 17 12.62 6.15 1.90
CA GLU A 17 12.35 7.52 2.35
C GLU A 17 12.04 8.45 1.17
N GLN A 18 12.75 8.31 0.05
CA GLN A 18 12.46 9.02 -1.19
C GLN A 18 11.05 8.71 -1.68
N LYS A 19 10.64 7.44 -1.72
CA LYS A 19 9.27 7.07 -2.12
C LYS A 19 8.24 7.66 -1.14
N LEU A 20 8.45 7.55 0.17
CA LEU A 20 7.54 8.10 1.17
C LEU A 20 7.32 9.62 1.01
N SER A 21 8.38 10.37 0.67
CA SER A 21 8.25 11.83 0.44
C SER A 21 7.27 12.18 -0.69
N THR A 22 7.08 11.29 -1.68
CA THR A 22 6.13 11.51 -2.79
C THR A 22 4.65 11.30 -2.41
N LEU A 23 4.35 10.93 -1.16
CA LEU A 23 2.99 10.81 -0.64
C LEU A 23 2.41 12.15 -0.14
N LEU A 24 3.27 13.14 0.09
CA LEU A 24 2.92 14.44 0.67
C LEU A 24 2.65 15.48 -0.43
N PRO A 25 1.68 16.40 -0.22
CA PRO A 25 0.62 16.35 0.79
C PRO A 25 -0.54 15.43 0.38
N GLU A 26 -0.62 15.07 -0.89
CA GLU A 26 -1.64 14.20 -1.43
C GLU A 26 -1.12 13.38 -2.60
N LYS A 27 -1.69 12.18 -2.77
CA LYS A 27 -1.35 11.30 -3.88
C LYS A 27 -2.56 10.51 -4.34
N GLU A 28 -2.69 10.34 -5.64
CA GLU A 28 -3.65 9.43 -6.23
C GLU A 28 -3.14 7.99 -6.11
N LEU A 29 -3.91 7.13 -5.41
CA LEU A 29 -3.53 5.75 -5.10
C LEU A 29 -4.63 4.76 -5.49
N PRO A 30 -4.28 3.54 -5.94
CA PRO A 30 -5.26 2.53 -6.30
C PRO A 30 -6.02 2.07 -5.05
N LEU A 31 -7.33 1.84 -5.20
CA LEU A 31 -8.13 1.23 -4.15
C LEU A 31 -7.80 -0.27 -4.06
N THR A 32 -7.33 -0.68 -2.88
CA THR A 32 -7.11 -2.11 -2.63
C THR A 32 -8.43 -2.77 -2.24
N PRO A 33 -8.82 -3.90 -2.87
CA PRO A 33 -10.13 -4.52 -2.67
C PRO A 33 -10.37 -5.11 -1.28
N PHE A 34 -9.43 -5.02 -0.35
CA PHE A 34 -9.50 -5.76 0.91
C PHE A 34 -10.34 -5.07 1.99
N SER A 35 -11.06 -3.98 1.74
CA SER A 35 -11.77 -3.27 2.83
C SER A 35 -12.83 -4.13 3.52
N ALA A 36 -12.86 -4.07 4.85
CA ALA A 36 -13.85 -4.74 5.70
C ALA A 36 -15.25 -4.10 5.62
N LYS A 37 -15.52 -3.26 4.60
CA LYS A 37 -16.87 -2.79 4.36
C LYS A 37 -17.72 -4.00 3.95
N LYS A 38 -18.86 -4.18 4.61
CA LYS A 38 -19.93 -5.07 4.19
C LYS A 38 -20.83 -4.24 3.28
N LYS A 39 -21.17 -4.75 2.10
CA LYS A 39 -22.26 -4.23 1.27
C LYS A 39 -23.27 -5.36 1.17
N ASP A 40 -24.51 -5.11 1.61
CA ASP A 40 -25.64 -6.07 1.54
C ASP A 40 -25.34 -7.47 2.12
N GLY A 41 -24.75 -7.52 3.32
CA GLY A 41 -24.55 -8.79 4.05
C GLY A 41 -23.43 -9.69 3.52
N LYS A 42 -22.74 -9.34 2.43
CA LYS A 42 -21.62 -10.11 1.86
C LYS A 42 -20.28 -9.40 2.08
N LYS A 43 -19.21 -10.18 2.34
CA LYS A 43 -17.86 -9.66 2.56
C LYS A 43 -17.24 -9.30 1.20
N LEU A 44 -16.89 -8.02 1.00
CA LEU A 44 -16.38 -7.48 -0.26
C LEU A 44 -15.13 -8.18 -0.84
N TYR A 45 -14.36 -8.92 -0.03
CA TYR A 45 -13.19 -9.67 -0.52
C TYR A 45 -13.57 -10.81 -1.48
N GLU A 46 -14.79 -11.36 -1.39
CA GLU A 46 -15.22 -12.50 -2.19
C GLU A 46 -15.47 -12.11 -3.66
N LEU A 47 -15.89 -10.87 -3.91
CA LEU A 47 -16.10 -10.32 -5.25
C LEU A 47 -14.80 -9.88 -5.93
N ALA A 48 -13.79 -9.45 -5.18
CA ALA A 48 -12.51 -9.02 -5.76
C ALA A 48 -11.63 -10.17 -6.28
N ARG A 49 -11.90 -11.40 -5.84
CA ARG A 49 -11.18 -12.61 -6.28
C ARG A 49 -11.65 -13.18 -7.62
N SER A 50 -12.71 -12.64 -8.22
CA SER A 50 -13.20 -13.05 -9.54
C SER A 50 -12.44 -12.40 -10.71
N GLY A 51 -11.35 -11.68 -10.45
CA GLY A 51 -10.49 -11.08 -11.49
C GLY A 51 -10.72 -9.59 -11.75
N HIS A 52 -11.64 -8.94 -11.04
CA HIS A 52 -11.79 -7.48 -11.11
C HIS A 52 -10.81 -6.78 -10.17
N VAL A 53 -9.65 -6.42 -10.71
CA VAL A 53 -8.82 -5.35 -10.14
C VAL A 53 -9.68 -4.09 -10.15
N LEU A 54 -9.97 -3.52 -8.98
CA LEU A 54 -10.54 -2.18 -8.92
C LEU A 54 -9.52 -1.24 -9.58
N THR A 55 -9.83 -0.78 -10.78
CA THR A 55 -9.06 0.25 -11.51
C THR A 55 -9.30 1.64 -10.94
N GLU A 56 -10.16 1.74 -9.92
CA GLU A 56 -10.45 3.00 -9.24
C GLU A 56 -9.27 3.45 -8.38
N THR A 57 -8.90 4.70 -8.58
CA THR A 57 -7.94 5.44 -7.79
C THR A 57 -8.65 6.47 -6.92
N ARG A 58 -8.00 6.89 -5.84
CA ARG A 58 -8.49 7.98 -5.00
C ARG A 58 -7.33 8.85 -4.57
N VAL A 59 -7.55 10.16 -4.58
CA VAL A 59 -6.64 11.12 -3.95
C VAL A 59 -6.69 10.91 -2.43
N MET A 60 -5.55 10.61 -1.84
CA MET A 60 -5.38 10.39 -0.41
C MET A 60 -4.46 11.46 0.15
N LYS A 61 -4.85 12.03 1.29
CA LYS A 61 -4.10 13.10 1.94
C LYS A 61 -3.16 12.54 2.99
N THR A 62 -1.88 12.86 2.87
CA THR A 62 -0.83 12.53 3.83
C THR A 62 -0.29 13.82 4.41
N LEU A 63 -0.18 13.90 5.73
CA LEU A 63 0.27 15.08 6.47
C LEU A 63 1.71 14.91 6.95
N ASP A 64 2.09 13.69 7.33
CA ASP A 64 3.45 13.33 7.74
C ASP A 64 3.72 11.85 7.44
N THR A 65 4.98 11.53 7.13
CA THR A 65 5.45 10.16 6.94
C THR A 65 6.78 9.96 7.65
N LYS A 66 6.90 8.89 8.43
CA LYS A 66 8.14 8.53 9.11
C LYS A 66 8.42 7.04 8.99
N LEU A 67 9.64 6.70 8.56
CA LEU A 67 10.18 5.36 8.67
C LEU A 67 10.62 5.09 10.11
N LEU A 68 10.01 4.10 10.76
CA LEU A 68 10.32 3.74 12.15
C LEU A 68 11.39 2.67 12.23
N SER A 69 11.29 1.65 11.39
CA SER A 69 12.28 0.58 11.28
C SER A 69 12.19 -0.10 9.91
N TYR A 70 13.31 -0.66 9.48
CA TYR A 70 13.40 -1.43 8.25
C TYR A 70 14.30 -2.65 8.45
N THR A 71 13.75 -3.83 8.21
CA THR A 71 14.48 -5.10 8.17
C THR A 71 13.84 -5.93 7.08
N PHE A 72 14.48 -5.98 5.91
CA PHE A 72 13.89 -6.59 4.72
C PHE A 72 13.35 -8.00 4.99
N PRO A 73 12.10 -8.32 4.59
CA PRO A 73 11.18 -7.50 3.78
C PRO A 73 10.19 -6.63 4.58
N THR A 74 10.41 -6.46 5.88
CA THR A 74 9.51 -5.75 6.79
C THR A 74 9.89 -4.27 6.94
N ILE A 75 8.90 -3.40 6.72
CA ILE A 75 8.98 -1.96 6.92
C ILE A 75 7.95 -1.56 7.98
N GLN A 76 8.34 -0.78 8.97
CA GLN A 76 7.43 -0.17 9.94
C GLN A 76 7.34 1.34 9.72
N LEU A 77 6.13 1.85 9.55
CA LEU A 77 5.87 3.26 9.24
C LEU A 77 4.97 3.90 10.28
N SER A 78 5.18 5.19 10.53
CA SER A 78 4.19 6.08 11.14
C SER A 78 3.69 7.03 10.07
N LEU A 79 2.36 7.17 9.97
CA LEU A 79 1.71 8.02 8.96
C LEU A 79 0.68 8.89 9.67
N HIS A 80 0.76 10.20 9.48
CA HIS A 80 -0.32 11.13 9.81
C HIS A 80 -1.11 11.38 8.52
N VAL A 81 -2.40 11.05 8.50
CA VAL A 81 -3.20 11.08 7.27
C VAL A 81 -4.54 11.77 7.47
N GLY A 82 -5.09 12.30 6.38
CA GLY A 82 -6.45 12.83 6.35
C GLY A 82 -7.51 11.72 6.37
N SER A 83 -8.76 12.10 6.67
CA SER A 83 -9.90 11.19 6.64
C SER A 83 -10.08 10.54 5.27
N GLY A 84 -10.48 9.26 5.26
CA GLY A 84 -10.70 8.53 4.01
C GLY A 84 -9.43 8.05 3.30
N THR A 85 -8.26 8.18 3.94
CA THR A 85 -6.99 7.58 3.48
C THR A 85 -6.96 6.09 3.79
N TYR A 86 -6.58 5.29 2.79
CA TYR A 86 -6.50 3.84 2.92
C TYR A 86 -5.04 3.43 3.12
N ILE A 87 -4.64 3.15 4.37
CA ILE A 87 -3.26 2.74 4.71
C ILE A 87 -2.79 1.54 3.88
N ARG A 88 -3.69 0.62 3.52
CA ARG A 88 -3.37 -0.54 2.69
C ARG A 88 -3.10 -0.20 1.24
N SER A 89 -3.73 0.86 0.71
CA SER A 89 -3.39 1.38 -0.61
C SER A 89 -2.00 2.00 -0.62
N ILE A 90 -1.61 2.70 0.45
CA ILE A 90 -0.23 3.19 0.64
C ILE A 90 0.75 2.00 0.68
N GLY A 91 0.48 0.96 1.48
CA GLY A 91 1.34 -0.21 1.57
C GLY A 91 1.46 -0.99 0.24
N TYR A 92 0.36 -1.17 -0.48
CA TYR A 92 0.35 -1.82 -1.79
C TYR A 92 1.13 -1.02 -2.84
N TRP A 93 0.93 0.30 -2.86
CA TRP A 93 1.67 1.19 -3.74
C TRP A 93 3.16 1.17 -3.40
N LEU A 94 3.54 1.32 -2.14
CA LEU A 94 4.94 1.30 -1.72
C LEU A 94 5.63 -0.01 -2.10
N GLY A 95 4.97 -1.15 -1.90
CA GLY A 95 5.50 -2.45 -2.30
C GLY A 95 5.56 -2.70 -3.81
N LYS A 96 4.88 -1.88 -4.64
CA LYS A 96 5.01 -1.91 -6.11
C LYS A 96 6.11 -0.99 -6.62
N GLU A 97 6.40 0.07 -5.88
CA GLU A 97 7.38 1.08 -6.25
C GLU A 97 8.81 0.76 -5.82
N LEU A 98 8.96 -0.22 -4.92
CA LEU A 98 10.22 -0.76 -4.42
C LEU A 98 10.50 -2.12 -5.06
#